data_AF-A0A091LVD4-F1
#
_entry.id   AF-A0A091LVD4-F1
#
_cell.length_a   1.000
_cell.length_b   1.000
_cell.length_c   1.000
_cell.angle_alpha   90.00
_cell.angle_beta   90.00
_cell.angle_gamma   90.00
#
_symmetry.space_group_name_H-M   'P 1'
#
loop_
_entity.id
_entity.type
_entity.pdbx_description
1 polymer ?
#
loop_
_entity_poly.entity_id
_entity_poly.type
_entity_poly.pdbx_seq_one_letter_code
_entity_poly.pdbx_strand_id
1 'polypeptide(L)'
;MSTACTTFAPYPVKLLLLYAVLSIVTVHCFGGEKESLNLSGTNESLANSRRARSVSNLPQPRDCTLSAWSSWSKCDPCQKKRYRFARLEQPSQFNGDPCDYSDKETEDCVTNNPCRNKVRCEGFVCAVTGRCITRRLLCNGDDDCGDQSDEKNCKKVFKKCDQKMEQYWGIENLAKGLNIFTNNLEGLVLDHRYYAGGCSPHYIVDTRFRKPYNVESYTPETKGKYEFTMTEYDSYSNYESSVLKAKASQSSFSFGIKIPKVFELGYNSNDNRFKKFIQRMKRFSSTSSKFIHARSELAVAVYKLKPRALMLHYEFLQRLHQLPSEYSYGEYRELYRDYGTHYITEATVGGIYEYTLVMNSNELRKAG
;
A
#
# COMPACT_ATOMS: atom_id res chain seq x y z
N MET A 1 39.41 -38.90 -58.84
CA MET A 1 38.73 -40.04 -59.51
C MET A 1 38.85 -41.22 -58.58
N SER A 2 37.81 -41.44 -57.78
CA SER A 2 36.87 -42.57 -57.96
C SER A 2 37.29 -43.68 -56.99
N THR A 3 36.46 -44.27 -56.13
CA THR A 3 35.00 -44.40 -56.13
C THR A 3 34.57 -45.06 -54.80
N ALA A 4 33.41 -44.62 -54.28
CA ALA A 4 32.33 -45.41 -53.64
C ALA A 4 32.59 -46.18 -52.32
N CYS A 5 31.64 -46.37 -51.40
CA CYS A 5 30.39 -45.70 -51.02
C CYS A 5 29.82 -46.49 -49.79
N THR A 6 29.46 -45.76 -48.72
CA THR A 6 28.19 -45.90 -47.93
C THR A 6 27.81 -47.23 -47.25
N THR A 7 27.64 -47.31 -45.91
CA THR A 7 26.47 -46.94 -45.05
C THR A 7 25.99 -48.23 -44.32
N PHE A 8 25.26 -48.31 -43.20
CA PHE A 8 24.23 -47.50 -42.52
C PHE A 8 24.13 -47.96 -41.03
N ALA A 9 23.60 -47.12 -40.14
CA ALA A 9 23.27 -47.41 -38.73
C ALA A 9 22.01 -48.33 -38.58
N PRO A 10 21.62 -48.89 -37.40
CA PRO A 10 21.11 -48.11 -36.23
C PRO A 10 21.33 -48.70 -34.79
N TYR A 11 21.19 -47.82 -33.77
CA TYR A 11 20.76 -47.93 -32.32
C TYR A 11 20.84 -49.26 -31.52
N PRO A 12 21.15 -49.26 -30.18
CA PRO A 12 20.20 -48.77 -29.13
C PRO A 12 20.76 -48.25 -27.76
N VAL A 13 19.85 -47.53 -27.07
CA VAL A 13 19.50 -47.35 -25.63
C VAL A 13 20.44 -47.80 -24.46
N LYS A 14 20.68 -46.83 -23.54
CA LYS A 14 20.96 -46.85 -22.06
C LYS A 14 21.62 -48.08 -21.41
N LEU A 15 22.68 -47.86 -20.59
CA LEU A 15 22.64 -47.86 -19.10
C LEU A 15 24.07 -47.83 -18.46
N LEU A 16 24.25 -46.92 -17.49
CA LEU A 16 25.12 -46.92 -16.29
C LEU A 16 26.67 -47.07 -16.33
N LEU A 17 27.27 -46.11 -15.59
CA LEU A 17 28.47 -46.19 -14.73
C LEU A 17 29.87 -46.20 -15.37
N LEU A 18 30.60 -45.08 -15.25
CA LEU A 18 31.86 -45.01 -14.50
C LEU A 18 32.42 -43.56 -14.41
N TYR A 19 32.53 -43.11 -13.15
CA TYR A 19 33.42 -42.13 -12.53
C TYR A 19 34.54 -41.45 -13.36
N ALA A 20 34.64 -40.11 -13.24
CA ALA A 20 35.72 -39.45 -12.47
C ALA A 20 35.50 -37.92 -12.31
N VAL A 21 35.23 -37.52 -11.06
CA VAL A 21 35.77 -36.36 -10.31
C VAL A 21 35.96 -35.00 -10.99
N LEU A 22 35.12 -34.03 -10.63
CA LEU A 22 35.57 -32.72 -10.13
C LEU A 22 34.46 -32.03 -9.32
N SER A 23 34.68 -31.99 -8.02
CA SER A 23 33.94 -31.22 -7.03
C SER A 23 34.03 -29.73 -7.34
N ILE A 24 32.93 -28.99 -7.20
CA ILE A 24 32.80 -27.79 -6.33
C ILE A 24 31.30 -27.51 -6.21
N VAL A 25 30.80 -27.75 -5.00
CA VAL A 25 29.48 -27.39 -4.51
C VAL A 25 29.41 -25.87 -4.41
N THR A 26 28.28 -25.31 -4.85
CA THR A 26 27.85 -23.93 -4.66
C THR A 26 28.00 -23.50 -3.19
N VAL A 27 28.97 -22.62 -2.92
CA VAL A 27 29.09 -21.90 -1.66
C VAL A 27 28.03 -20.80 -1.64
N HIS A 28 26.99 -21.00 -0.84
CA HIS A 28 26.21 -19.91 -0.25
C HIS A 28 27.05 -19.31 0.88
N CYS A 29 27.59 -18.10 0.68
CA CYS A 29 28.15 -17.30 1.77
C CYS A 29 27.02 -16.77 2.66
N PHE A 30 26.64 -17.54 3.68
CA PHE A 30 26.13 -17.01 4.94
C PHE A 30 27.34 -16.77 5.85
N GLY A 31 27.93 -15.58 5.75
CA GLY A 31 28.93 -15.09 6.69
C GLY A 31 28.23 -14.38 7.85
N GLY A 32 27.69 -15.16 8.78
CA GLY A 32 27.37 -14.69 10.12
C GLY A 32 28.59 -14.91 11.01
N GLU A 33 29.50 -13.95 11.06
CA GLU A 33 30.52 -13.88 12.10
C GLU A 33 29.80 -13.63 13.43
N LYS A 34 29.70 -14.68 14.24
CA LYS A 34 29.45 -14.56 15.67
C LYS A 34 30.78 -14.15 16.31
N GLU A 35 31.03 -12.86 16.41
CA GLU A 35 31.86 -12.38 17.51
C GLU A 35 31.06 -12.57 18.81
N SER A 36 31.51 -13.54 19.60
CA SER A 36 31.03 -13.80 20.95
C SER A 36 31.50 -12.69 21.88
N LEU A 37 30.75 -11.60 21.94
CA LEU A 37 30.69 -10.82 23.19
C LEU A 37 29.92 -11.67 24.20
N ASN A 38 30.69 -12.39 25.03
CA ASN A 38 30.19 -13.10 26.19
C ASN A 38 29.60 -12.10 27.20
N LEU A 39 28.37 -11.65 26.98
CA LEU A 39 27.47 -11.34 28.08
C LEU A 39 26.74 -12.62 28.42
N SER A 40 27.20 -13.27 29.49
CA SER A 40 26.43 -14.25 30.25
C SER A 40 25.17 -13.54 30.78
N GLY A 41 24.12 -13.54 29.97
CA GLY A 41 22.80 -13.03 30.29
C GLY A 41 21.84 -14.20 30.22
N THR A 42 21.32 -14.58 31.38
CA THR A 42 20.26 -15.56 31.54
C THR A 42 19.12 -15.30 30.56
N ASN A 43 18.83 -16.26 29.68
CA ASN A 43 17.54 -16.35 28.99
C ASN A 43 16.46 -16.79 30.00
N GLU A 44 16.32 -16.04 31.09
CA GLU A 44 15.15 -16.17 31.95
C GLU A 44 13.97 -15.55 31.21
N SER A 45 12.92 -16.37 31.05
CA SER A 45 11.61 -15.93 30.60
C SER A 45 11.07 -14.86 31.56
N LEU A 46 11.37 -13.59 31.30
CA LEU A 46 10.87 -12.41 32.04
C LEU A 46 9.33 -12.30 32.07
N ALA A 47 8.64 -13.04 31.21
CA ALA A 47 7.19 -13.13 31.23
C ALA A 47 6.76 -14.32 32.09
N ASN A 48 6.26 -14.05 33.30
CA ASN A 48 5.42 -15.02 34.00
C ASN A 48 4.22 -15.33 33.10
N SER A 49 4.21 -16.53 32.49
CA SER A 49 3.09 -17.03 31.70
C SER A 49 1.90 -17.23 32.62
N ARG A 50 1.07 -16.19 32.79
CA ARG A 50 -0.27 -16.40 33.31
C ARG A 50 -1.03 -17.22 32.29
N ARG A 51 -1.56 -18.36 32.75
CA ARG A 51 -2.78 -18.92 32.19
C ARG A 51 -3.77 -17.75 32.12
N ALA A 52 -4.18 -17.36 30.91
CA ALA A 52 -5.27 -16.38 30.78
C ALA A 52 -6.36 -16.86 31.73
N ARG A 53 -6.85 -16.00 32.63
CA ARG A 53 -8.07 -16.33 33.38
C ARG A 53 -9.07 -16.65 32.28
N SER A 54 -9.46 -17.92 32.13
CA SER A 54 -10.57 -18.24 31.27
C SER A 54 -11.68 -17.37 31.83
N VAL A 55 -12.17 -16.43 31.03
CA VAL A 55 -13.49 -15.89 31.31
C VAL A 55 -14.34 -17.15 31.42
N SER A 56 -14.94 -17.39 32.58
CA SER A 56 -15.67 -18.63 32.89
C SER A 56 -16.75 -18.91 31.85
N ASN A 57 -17.14 -17.88 31.10
CA ASN A 57 -17.93 -17.96 29.88
C ASN A 57 -17.09 -17.41 28.71
N LEU A 58 -16.81 -18.23 27.70
CA LEU A 58 -16.37 -17.71 26.40
C LEU A 58 -17.42 -16.68 25.92
N PRO A 59 -17.00 -15.49 25.44
CA PRO A 59 -17.93 -14.54 24.87
C PRO A 59 -18.73 -15.23 23.76
N GLN A 60 -20.06 -15.11 23.83
CA GLN A 60 -20.93 -15.73 22.84
C GLN A 60 -20.59 -15.21 21.44
N PRO A 61 -20.65 -16.07 20.41
CA PRO A 61 -20.53 -15.65 19.03
C PRO A 61 -21.51 -14.51 18.76
N ARG A 62 -21.02 -13.45 18.12
CA ARG A 62 -21.85 -12.35 17.65
C ARG A 62 -21.80 -12.35 16.15
N ASP A 63 -22.93 -12.67 15.55
CA ASP A 63 -23.05 -12.73 14.10
C ASP A 63 -23.16 -11.31 13.53
N CYS A 64 -22.77 -11.18 12.27
CA CYS A 64 -22.86 -9.92 11.56
C CYS A 64 -24.32 -9.61 11.16
N THR A 65 -24.78 -8.40 11.45
CA THR A 65 -26.12 -7.94 11.06
C THR A 65 -26.04 -6.64 10.25
N LEU A 66 -26.70 -6.64 9.08
CA LEU A 66 -26.94 -5.44 8.31
C LEU A 66 -28.33 -4.87 8.62
N SER A 67 -28.48 -3.56 8.43
CA SER A 67 -29.75 -2.86 8.54
C SER A 67 -30.76 -3.34 7.50
N ALA A 68 -32.02 -2.97 7.69
CA ALA A 68 -33.00 -3.01 6.61
C ALA A 68 -32.50 -2.23 5.39
N TRP A 69 -32.91 -2.67 4.20
CA TRP A 69 -32.58 -2.02 2.94
C TRP A 69 -33.10 -0.58 2.88
N SER A 70 -32.29 0.32 2.34
CA SER A 70 -32.77 1.65 1.98
C SER A 70 -33.86 1.58 0.92
N SER A 71 -34.70 2.61 0.85
CA SER A 71 -35.56 2.81 -0.33
C SER A 71 -34.70 2.90 -1.60
N TRP A 72 -35.25 2.43 -2.72
CA TRP A 72 -34.61 2.57 -4.02
C TRP A 72 -34.39 4.04 -4.38
N SER A 73 -33.20 4.35 -4.90
CA SER A 73 -32.93 5.65 -5.51
C SER A 73 -33.80 5.86 -6.74
N LYS A 74 -33.87 7.11 -7.22
CA LYS A 74 -34.40 7.38 -8.55
C LYS A 74 -33.51 6.72 -9.60
N CYS A 75 -34.09 6.50 -10.78
CA CYS A 75 -33.38 5.95 -11.91
C CYS A 75 -32.37 6.97 -12.44
N ASP A 76 -31.08 6.62 -12.43
CA ASP A 76 -30.02 7.47 -12.94
C ASP A 76 -30.13 7.62 -14.47
N PRO A 77 -30.25 8.85 -15.01
CA PRO A 77 -30.38 9.08 -16.45
C PRO A 77 -29.18 8.65 -17.30
N CYS A 78 -27.98 8.66 -16.71
CA CYS A 78 -26.73 8.34 -17.38
C CYS A 78 -26.42 6.84 -17.32
N GLN A 79 -26.57 6.23 -16.13
CA GLN A 79 -26.26 4.81 -15.91
C GLN A 79 -27.45 3.88 -16.21
N LYS A 80 -28.68 4.43 -16.32
CA LYS A 80 -29.94 3.67 -16.47
C LYS A 80 -30.13 2.63 -15.37
N LYS A 81 -29.72 2.98 -14.16
CA LYS A 81 -29.71 2.11 -12.99
C LYS A 81 -30.26 2.83 -11.76
N ARG A 82 -30.88 2.06 -10.86
CA ARG A 82 -31.29 2.48 -9.53
C ARG A 82 -30.52 1.69 -8.48
N TYR A 83 -30.33 2.29 -7.31
CA TYR A 83 -29.44 1.78 -6.28
C TYR A 83 -30.16 1.72 -4.93
N ARG A 84 -29.82 0.71 -4.12
CA ARG A 84 -30.14 0.64 -2.70
C ARG A 84 -28.96 0.07 -1.92
N PHE A 85 -28.94 0.31 -0.62
CA PHE A 85 -27.83 -0.13 0.23
C PHE A 85 -28.33 -0.56 1.62
N ALA A 86 -27.51 -1.36 2.29
CA ALA A 86 -27.65 -1.69 3.69
C ALA A 86 -26.41 -1.22 4.48
N ARG A 87 -26.61 -0.86 5.74
CA ARG A 87 -25.54 -0.40 6.64
C ARG A 87 -25.19 -1.51 7.62
N LEU A 88 -23.93 -1.55 8.05
CA LEU A 88 -23.51 -2.46 9.09
C LEU A 88 -24.05 -1.98 10.44
N GLU A 89 -24.86 -2.80 11.10
CA GLU A 89 -25.36 -2.52 12.45
C GLU A 89 -24.49 -3.23 13.50
N GLN A 90 -24.19 -4.51 13.27
CA GLN A 90 -23.31 -5.29 14.14
C GLN A 90 -22.22 -6.00 13.32
N PRO A 91 -20.92 -5.80 13.63
CA PRO A 91 -19.85 -6.60 13.04
C PRO A 91 -19.79 -8.00 13.64
N SER A 92 -19.31 -8.99 12.87
CA SER A 92 -19.04 -10.32 13.43
C SER A 92 -17.90 -10.28 14.44
N GLN A 93 -18.11 -10.94 15.58
CA GLN A 93 -17.10 -11.08 16.65
C GLN A 93 -17.17 -12.48 17.28
N PHE A 94 -16.06 -12.89 17.90
CA PHE A 94 -15.97 -14.15 18.65
C PHE A 94 -16.38 -15.40 17.85
N ASN A 95 -15.92 -15.49 16.60
CA ASN A 95 -16.27 -16.54 15.64
C ASN A 95 -17.76 -16.62 15.30
N GLY A 96 -18.51 -15.51 15.40
CA GLY A 96 -19.81 -15.40 14.76
C GLY A 96 -19.72 -15.30 13.23
N ASP A 97 -20.82 -15.54 12.56
CA ASP A 97 -20.88 -15.62 11.11
C ASP A 97 -20.64 -14.25 10.44
N PRO A 98 -19.77 -14.16 9.42
CA PRO A 98 -19.51 -12.93 8.69
C PRO A 98 -20.67 -12.57 7.74
N CYS A 99 -20.84 -11.28 7.45
CA CYS A 99 -21.74 -10.83 6.38
C CYS A 99 -21.07 -11.10 5.01
N ASP A 100 -21.29 -12.28 4.44
CA ASP A 100 -20.78 -12.66 3.10
C ASP A 100 -21.70 -12.21 1.95
N TYR A 101 -22.80 -11.53 2.28
CA TYR A 101 -23.74 -11.00 1.30
C TYR A 101 -23.45 -9.54 0.95
N SER A 102 -23.82 -9.13 -0.27
CA SER A 102 -23.60 -7.77 -0.75
C SER A 102 -24.36 -6.75 0.10
N ASP A 103 -23.67 -5.68 0.50
CA ASP A 103 -24.21 -4.58 1.27
C ASP A 103 -24.77 -3.43 0.37
N LYS A 104 -24.86 -3.70 -0.93
CA LYS A 104 -25.45 -2.85 -1.97
C LYS A 104 -26.17 -3.67 -3.03
N GLU A 105 -27.15 -3.06 -3.69
CA GLU A 105 -27.79 -3.65 -4.86
C GLU A 105 -28.02 -2.61 -5.95
N THR A 106 -28.03 -3.08 -7.19
CA THR A 106 -28.23 -2.27 -8.38
C THR A 106 -29.20 -2.98 -9.32
N GLU A 107 -30.16 -2.23 -9.83
CA GLU A 107 -31.14 -2.72 -10.79
C GLU A 107 -31.22 -1.80 -12.00
N ASP A 108 -31.40 -2.40 -13.17
CA ASP A 108 -31.64 -1.65 -14.40
C ASP A 108 -33.01 -0.99 -14.37
N CYS A 109 -33.10 0.22 -14.91
CA CYS A 109 -34.33 1.00 -14.95
C CYS A 109 -34.41 1.85 -16.23
N VAL A 110 -35.65 2.19 -16.60
CA VAL A 110 -35.90 3.01 -17.79
C VAL A 110 -36.25 4.43 -17.34
N THR A 111 -35.59 5.42 -17.96
CA THR A 111 -35.85 6.84 -17.72
C THR A 111 -35.67 7.62 -19.01
N ASN A 112 -36.53 8.61 -19.22
CA ASN A 112 -36.49 9.51 -20.37
C ASN A 112 -35.75 10.82 -20.08
N ASN A 113 -35.23 10.98 -18.86
CA ASN A 113 -34.52 12.19 -18.48
C ASN A 113 -33.18 12.31 -19.25
N PRO A 114 -32.79 13.52 -19.69
CA PRO A 114 -31.55 13.70 -20.43
C PRO A 114 -30.33 13.58 -19.51
N CYS A 115 -29.36 12.76 -19.88
CA CYS A 115 -28.05 12.71 -19.23
C CYS A 115 -27.17 13.88 -19.73
N ARG A 116 -26.78 14.80 -18.83
CA ARG A 116 -25.95 15.98 -19.16
C ARG A 116 -24.44 15.74 -19.01
N ASN A 117 -23.99 14.48 -18.95
CA ASN A 117 -22.61 14.14 -18.61
C ASN A 117 -21.74 13.85 -19.84
N LYS A 118 -21.53 14.85 -20.71
CA LYS A 118 -20.61 14.73 -21.84
C LYS A 118 -19.38 15.61 -21.62
N VAL A 119 -18.34 15.03 -21.02
CA VAL A 119 -17.00 15.62 -21.07
C VAL A 119 -16.54 15.51 -22.53
N ARG A 120 -16.44 16.65 -23.22
CA ARG A 120 -15.98 16.68 -24.61
C ARG A 120 -14.46 16.52 -24.63
N CYS A 121 -13.97 15.51 -25.35
CA CYS A 121 -12.55 15.37 -25.62
C CYS A 121 -12.19 16.09 -26.93
N GLU A 122 -11.26 17.04 -26.86
CA GLU A 122 -10.71 17.71 -28.05
C GLU A 122 -9.58 16.88 -28.71
N GLY A 123 -8.98 15.97 -27.94
CA GLY A 123 -7.84 15.16 -28.32
C GLY A 123 -8.19 13.78 -28.88
N PHE A 124 -7.32 12.81 -28.61
CA PHE A 124 -7.54 11.40 -28.88
C PHE A 124 -8.14 10.72 -27.65
N VAL A 125 -9.16 9.89 -27.86
CA VAL A 125 -9.79 9.10 -26.80
C VAL A 125 -9.20 7.70 -26.83
N CYS A 126 -8.62 7.28 -25.71
CA CYS A 126 -8.05 5.95 -25.53
C CYS A 126 -9.12 4.86 -25.63
N ALA A 127 -8.78 3.72 -26.24
CA ALA A 127 -9.77 2.73 -26.67
C ALA A 127 -10.47 2.01 -25.50
N VAL A 128 -9.71 1.63 -24.48
CA VAL A 128 -10.21 0.89 -23.30
C VAL A 128 -10.38 1.84 -22.13
N THR A 129 -9.37 2.67 -21.84
CA THR A 129 -9.38 3.52 -20.65
C THR A 129 -10.34 4.70 -20.74
N GLY A 130 -10.70 5.12 -21.97
CA GLY A 130 -11.55 6.29 -22.19
C GLY A 130 -10.88 7.63 -21.84
N ARG A 131 -9.57 7.63 -21.54
CA ARG A 131 -8.78 8.83 -21.23
C ARG A 131 -8.67 9.72 -22.47
N CYS A 132 -8.76 11.03 -22.26
CA CYS A 132 -8.57 12.03 -23.32
C CYS A 132 -7.14 12.57 -23.28
N ILE A 133 -6.33 12.26 -24.30
CA ILE A 133 -4.94 12.72 -24.41
C ILE A 133 -4.76 13.67 -25.61
N THR A 134 -3.77 14.56 -25.51
CA THR A 134 -3.45 15.47 -26.62
C THR A 134 -2.78 14.72 -27.78
N ARG A 135 -3.11 15.04 -29.04
CA ARG A 135 -2.58 14.34 -30.23
C ARG A 135 -1.05 14.34 -30.35
N ARG A 136 -0.36 15.30 -29.71
CA ARG A 136 1.12 15.35 -29.62
C ARG A 136 1.74 14.20 -28.83
N LEU A 137 0.93 13.44 -28.10
CA LEU A 137 1.34 12.28 -27.31
C LEU A 137 1.17 10.97 -28.10
N LEU A 138 0.59 11.00 -29.29
CA LEU A 138 0.49 9.80 -30.11
C LEU A 138 1.86 9.42 -30.68
N CYS A 139 2.18 8.13 -30.64
CA CYS A 139 3.40 7.57 -31.22
C CYS A 139 4.68 8.20 -30.65
N ASN A 140 4.69 8.55 -29.36
CA ASN A 140 5.83 9.17 -28.68
C ASN A 140 6.70 8.14 -27.93
N GLY A 141 6.30 6.86 -27.94
CA GLY A 141 6.96 5.75 -27.26
C GLY A 141 6.64 5.62 -25.78
N ASP A 142 5.71 6.43 -25.25
CA ASP A 142 5.18 6.35 -23.89
C ASP A 142 3.76 5.78 -23.92
N ASP A 143 3.35 5.07 -22.87
CA ASP A 143 1.95 4.63 -22.71
C ASP A 143 1.17 5.70 -21.92
N ASP A 144 0.72 6.74 -22.63
CA ASP A 144 -0.06 7.83 -22.04
C ASP A 144 -1.54 7.43 -21.85
N CYS A 145 -2.01 6.42 -22.61
CA CYS A 145 -3.37 5.90 -22.47
C CYS A 145 -3.56 4.90 -21.32
N GLY A 146 -2.52 4.17 -20.92
CA GLY A 146 -2.55 3.07 -19.95
C GLY A 146 -2.95 1.70 -20.55
N ASP A 147 -3.35 1.69 -21.82
CA ASP A 147 -3.72 0.51 -22.61
C ASP A 147 -2.93 0.41 -23.94
N GLN A 148 -1.90 1.24 -24.08
CA GLN A 148 -1.04 1.39 -25.25
C GLN A 148 -1.78 1.73 -26.55
N SER A 149 -3.00 2.27 -26.49
CA SER A 149 -3.79 2.57 -27.69
C SER A 149 -3.27 3.77 -28.48
N ASP A 150 -2.55 4.67 -27.82
CA ASP A 150 -1.82 5.81 -28.37
C ASP A 150 -0.59 5.42 -29.18
N GLU A 151 -0.03 4.24 -28.91
CA GLU A 151 1.15 3.69 -29.60
C GLU A 151 0.79 2.66 -30.69
N LYS A 152 -0.50 2.48 -30.97
CA LYS A 152 -0.99 1.61 -32.06
C LYS A 152 -1.07 2.36 -33.39
N ASN A 153 -0.83 1.65 -34.50
CA ASN A 153 -0.89 2.18 -35.87
C ASN A 153 0.08 3.32 -36.19
N CYS A 154 1.24 3.34 -35.52
CA CYS A 154 2.28 4.33 -35.73
C CYS A 154 3.17 3.98 -36.94
N LYS A 155 3.29 4.90 -37.92
CA LYS A 155 4.25 4.76 -39.02
C LYS A 155 5.69 4.92 -38.56
N LYS A 156 5.91 5.79 -37.58
CA LYS A 156 7.19 6.07 -36.91
C LYS A 156 6.90 6.41 -35.45
N VAL A 157 7.78 5.98 -34.56
CA VAL A 157 7.73 6.33 -33.13
C VAL A 157 8.77 7.41 -32.86
N PHE A 158 8.33 8.56 -32.37
CA PHE A 158 9.19 9.69 -32.04
C PHE A 158 9.48 9.68 -30.54
N LYS A 159 10.45 8.85 -30.14
CA LYS A 159 10.86 8.75 -28.74
C LYS A 159 11.26 10.13 -28.22
N LYS A 160 10.58 10.58 -27.16
CA LYS A 160 10.96 11.83 -26.50
C LYS A 160 12.26 11.69 -25.70
N CYS A 161 12.52 10.49 -25.23
CA CYS A 161 13.69 10.13 -24.45
C CYS A 161 14.64 9.24 -25.25
N ASP A 162 15.81 9.78 -25.58
CA ASP A 162 16.86 9.02 -26.24
C ASP A 162 17.55 8.03 -25.29
N GLN A 163 17.56 8.37 -23.99
CA GLN A 163 18.22 7.60 -22.95
C GLN A 163 17.19 6.93 -22.04
N LYS A 164 17.46 5.68 -21.64
CA LYS A 164 16.65 4.97 -20.65
C LYS A 164 16.78 5.68 -19.30
N MET A 165 15.63 5.99 -18.70
CA MET A 165 15.52 6.60 -17.38
C MET A 165 14.61 5.76 -16.49
N GLU A 166 14.91 5.77 -15.20
CA GLU A 166 14.14 5.02 -14.19
C GLU A 166 12.99 5.84 -13.62
N GLN A 167 11.98 5.17 -13.09
CA GLN A 167 10.96 5.78 -12.25
C GLN A 167 11.53 5.98 -10.84
N TYR A 168 11.07 7.00 -10.12
CA TYR A 168 11.44 7.15 -8.71
C TYR A 168 11.06 5.89 -7.94
N TRP A 169 11.97 5.42 -7.09
CA TRP A 169 11.74 4.21 -6.33
C TRP A 169 10.56 4.38 -5.37
N GLY A 170 9.62 3.43 -5.40
CA GLY A 170 8.42 3.46 -4.55
C GLY A 170 7.38 4.53 -4.91
N ILE A 171 7.52 5.23 -6.04
CA ILE A 171 6.60 6.31 -6.46
C ILE A 171 5.15 5.87 -6.63
N GLU A 172 4.94 4.58 -6.92
CA GLU A 172 3.62 3.98 -7.03
C GLU A 172 2.86 4.04 -5.70
N ASN A 173 3.54 3.90 -4.55
CA ASN A 173 2.88 4.02 -3.24
C ASN A 173 2.42 5.45 -2.97
N LEU A 174 3.07 6.45 -3.54
CA LEU A 174 2.67 7.86 -3.44
C LEU A 174 1.51 8.21 -4.39
N ALA A 175 1.20 7.34 -5.36
CA ALA A 175 0.06 7.45 -6.26
C ALA A 175 -1.22 6.79 -5.72
N LYS A 176 -1.10 5.95 -4.69
CA LYS A 176 -2.22 5.25 -4.06
C LYS A 176 -3.05 6.20 -3.21
N GLY A 177 -4.34 5.90 -3.11
CA GLY A 177 -5.21 6.55 -2.16
C GLY A 177 -4.94 6.05 -0.75
N LEU A 178 -5.26 6.88 0.24
CA LEU A 178 -5.03 6.64 1.65
C LEU A 178 -6.36 6.56 2.37
N ASN A 179 -6.60 5.45 3.04
CA ASN A 179 -7.69 5.32 4.00
C ASN A 179 -7.21 5.74 5.39
N ILE A 180 -7.51 6.97 5.76
CA ILE A 180 -7.09 7.59 7.03
C ILE A 180 -7.72 6.93 8.28
N PHE A 181 -8.79 6.14 8.11
CA PHE A 181 -9.44 5.48 9.24
C PHE A 181 -8.75 4.15 9.60
N THR A 182 -8.13 3.51 8.60
CA THR A 182 -7.43 2.24 8.75
C THR A 182 -5.91 2.38 8.66
N ASN A 183 -5.42 3.53 8.20
CA ASN A 183 -4.03 3.83 7.83
C ASN A 183 -3.50 2.93 6.71
N ASN A 184 -4.36 2.57 5.76
CA ASN A 184 -4.01 1.70 4.63
C ASN A 184 -3.87 2.49 3.33
N LEU A 185 -2.88 2.10 2.54
CA LEU A 185 -2.80 2.47 1.14
C LEU A 185 -3.73 1.54 0.35
N GLU A 186 -4.65 2.14 -0.39
CA GLU A 186 -5.64 1.45 -1.20
C GLU A 186 -5.25 1.54 -2.69
N GLY A 187 -6.23 1.52 -3.59
CA GLY A 187 -6.04 1.58 -5.05
C GLY A 187 -5.38 2.87 -5.56
N LEU A 188 -4.89 2.81 -6.79
CA LEU A 188 -4.23 3.95 -7.47
C LEU A 188 -5.25 5.03 -7.82
N VAL A 189 -5.03 6.24 -7.32
CA VAL A 189 -5.88 7.42 -7.61
C VAL A 189 -5.20 8.38 -8.58
N LEU A 190 -3.87 8.44 -8.56
CA LEU A 190 -3.05 9.27 -9.43
C LEU A 190 -2.24 8.41 -10.40
N ASP A 191 -2.01 8.94 -11.61
CA ASP A 191 -1.14 8.29 -12.58
C ASP A 191 0.28 8.87 -12.53
N HIS A 192 1.17 8.21 -11.80
CA HIS A 192 2.60 8.56 -11.77
C HIS A 192 3.42 7.91 -12.89
N ARG A 193 2.79 7.20 -13.83
CA ARG A 193 3.43 6.69 -15.05
C ARG A 193 3.24 7.64 -16.23
N TYR A 194 2.30 8.58 -16.13
CA TYR A 194 2.08 9.62 -17.13
C TYR A 194 3.15 10.73 -17.07
N TYR A 195 3.75 11.06 -18.24
CA TYR A 195 4.83 12.05 -18.36
C TYR A 195 4.46 13.31 -19.14
N ALA A 196 3.30 13.35 -19.81
CA ALA A 196 2.86 14.45 -20.65
C ALA A 196 3.88 14.87 -21.74
N GLY A 197 4.66 13.90 -22.26
CA GLY A 197 5.74 14.15 -23.22
C GLY A 197 6.94 14.91 -22.62
N GLY A 198 7.06 14.97 -21.29
CA GLY A 198 8.24 15.48 -20.59
C GLY A 198 9.34 14.42 -20.48
N CYS A 199 10.61 14.84 -20.60
CA CYS A 199 11.75 13.93 -20.61
C CYS A 199 13.03 14.54 -20.00
N SER A 200 12.89 15.54 -19.12
CA SER A 200 14.07 16.09 -18.43
C SER A 200 14.60 15.08 -17.40
N PRO A 201 15.87 14.63 -17.50
CA PRO A 201 16.45 13.75 -16.50
C PRO A 201 16.62 14.47 -15.17
N HIS A 202 16.25 13.79 -14.10
CA HIS A 202 16.51 14.19 -12.72
C HIS A 202 17.57 13.26 -12.14
N TYR A 203 18.73 13.80 -11.78
CA TYR A 203 19.84 13.02 -11.24
C TYR A 203 19.73 12.95 -9.73
N ILE A 204 19.70 11.72 -9.19
CA ILE A 204 19.81 11.47 -7.75
C ILE A 204 20.93 10.46 -7.59
N VAL A 205 22.02 10.89 -6.95
CA VAL A 205 23.30 10.14 -6.94
C VAL A 205 23.75 9.92 -8.40
N ASP A 206 23.95 8.68 -8.84
CA ASP A 206 24.42 8.34 -10.20
C ASP A 206 23.30 7.84 -11.12
N THR A 207 22.05 7.84 -10.65
CA THR A 207 20.91 7.30 -11.39
C THR A 207 20.12 8.42 -12.08
N ARG A 208 19.77 8.19 -13.35
CA ARG A 208 18.90 9.07 -14.13
C ARG A 208 17.44 8.70 -13.94
N PHE A 209 16.71 9.54 -13.23
CA PHE A 209 15.28 9.38 -13.04
C PHE A 209 14.47 10.26 -14.01
N ARG A 210 13.29 9.78 -14.39
CA ARG A 210 12.31 10.55 -15.15
C ARG A 210 11.23 11.06 -14.21
N LYS A 211 11.13 12.39 -14.07
CA LYS A 211 10.10 13.00 -13.23
C LYS A 211 8.72 12.85 -13.89
N PRO A 212 7.74 12.20 -13.24
CA PRO A 212 6.40 12.06 -13.79
C PRO A 212 5.63 13.39 -13.74
N TYR A 213 4.62 13.52 -14.59
CA TYR A 213 3.93 14.80 -14.80
C TYR A 213 3.24 15.32 -13.55
N ASN A 214 2.65 14.43 -12.73
CA ASN A 214 1.93 14.81 -11.51
C ASN A 214 2.84 15.36 -10.41
N VAL A 215 4.14 15.04 -10.47
CA VAL A 215 5.09 15.34 -9.39
C VAL A 215 5.70 16.70 -9.63
N GLU A 216 5.52 17.60 -8.67
CA GLU A 216 6.10 18.94 -8.69
C GLU A 216 7.59 18.86 -8.39
N SER A 217 7.93 18.31 -7.22
CA SER A 217 9.31 18.11 -6.77
C SER A 217 9.49 16.77 -6.05
N TYR A 218 10.70 16.23 -6.20
CA TYR A 218 11.18 15.06 -5.47
C TYR A 218 12.64 15.31 -5.10
N THR A 219 12.87 15.83 -3.89
CA THR A 219 14.19 16.30 -3.46
C THR A 219 14.81 15.29 -2.50
N PRO A 220 16.01 14.77 -2.78
CA PRO A 220 16.70 13.89 -1.85
C PRO A 220 17.11 14.66 -0.59
N GLU A 221 16.92 14.05 0.58
CA GLU A 221 17.37 14.56 1.87
C GLU A 221 18.71 13.91 2.23
N THR A 222 19.73 14.72 2.48
CA THR A 222 21.08 14.24 2.84
C THR A 222 21.31 14.16 4.34
N LYS A 223 20.34 14.58 5.16
CA LYS A 223 20.46 14.65 6.62
C LYS A 223 19.83 13.44 7.29
N GLY A 224 20.47 12.28 7.17
CA GLY A 224 20.20 11.17 8.07
C GLY A 224 20.74 11.48 9.46
N LYS A 225 19.88 11.93 10.38
CA LYS A 225 20.23 11.93 11.81
C LYS A 225 20.05 10.51 12.32
N TYR A 226 21.14 9.75 12.42
CA TYR A 226 21.16 8.44 13.09
C TYR A 226 21.04 8.56 14.62
N GLU A 227 20.37 9.61 15.10
CA GLU A 227 20.16 9.88 16.51
C GLU A 227 18.95 9.09 16.98
N PHE A 228 19.14 8.31 18.03
CA PHE A 228 18.06 7.59 18.70
C PHE A 228 17.49 8.47 19.79
N THR A 229 16.22 8.83 19.65
CA THR A 229 15.45 9.39 20.76
C THR A 229 15.07 8.25 21.70
N MET A 230 15.48 8.36 22.95
CA MET A 230 15.23 7.36 23.99
C MET A 230 14.26 7.95 25.01
N THR A 231 13.07 7.35 25.14
CA THR A 231 12.06 7.77 26.12
C THR A 231 11.79 6.66 27.12
N GLU A 232 11.89 7.00 28.41
CA GLU A 232 11.57 6.09 29.52
C GLU A 232 10.10 6.25 29.93
N TYR A 233 9.45 5.13 30.23
CA TYR A 233 8.12 5.08 30.81
C TYR A 233 8.11 4.14 32.01
N ASP A 234 7.58 4.64 33.13
CA ASP A 234 7.53 3.87 34.39
C ASP A 234 6.50 2.75 34.39
N SER A 235 5.56 2.75 33.44
CA SER A 235 4.49 1.76 33.38
C SER A 235 3.97 1.52 31.96
N TYR A 236 3.28 0.39 31.77
CA TYR A 236 2.62 0.07 30.50
C TYR A 236 1.55 1.11 30.13
N SER A 237 0.82 1.66 31.10
CA SER A 237 -0.23 2.64 30.79
C SER A 237 0.36 3.95 30.27
N ASN A 238 1.50 4.40 30.82
CA ASN A 238 2.24 5.55 30.31
C ASN A 238 2.79 5.31 28.89
N TYR A 239 3.32 4.11 28.64
CA TYR A 239 3.78 3.71 27.31
C TYR A 239 2.62 3.64 26.30
N GLU A 240 1.51 3.00 26.66
CA GLU A 240 0.34 2.85 25.79
C GLU A 240 -0.27 4.20 25.44
N SER A 241 -0.41 5.12 26.40
CA SER A 241 -0.95 6.45 26.14
C SER A 241 -0.03 7.27 25.22
N SER A 242 1.27 7.22 25.45
CA SER A 242 2.24 8.10 24.78
C SER A 242 2.71 7.58 23.42
N VAL A 243 2.74 6.26 23.22
CA VAL A 243 3.23 5.65 21.97
C VAL A 243 2.07 5.11 21.14
N LEU A 244 1.19 4.29 21.73
CA LEU A 244 0.15 3.60 20.97
C LEU A 244 -1.07 4.49 20.70
N LYS A 245 -1.58 5.17 21.73
CA LYS A 245 -2.75 6.06 21.58
C LYS A 245 -2.39 7.36 20.87
N ALA A 246 -1.20 7.93 21.13
CA ALA A 246 -0.73 9.11 20.41
C ALA A 246 -0.69 8.88 18.89
N LYS A 247 -0.17 7.73 18.44
CA LYS A 247 -0.17 7.32 17.02
C LYS A 247 -1.58 7.13 16.45
N ALA A 248 -2.50 6.54 17.22
CA ALA A 248 -3.89 6.40 16.80
C ALA A 248 -4.65 7.75 16.76
N SER A 249 -4.24 8.74 17.58
CA SER A 249 -4.90 10.05 17.70
C SER A 249 -4.43 11.10 16.69
N GLN A 250 -3.46 10.80 15.82
CA GLN A 250 -2.97 11.74 14.81
C GLN A 250 -4.04 12.13 13.76
N SER A 251 -5.17 11.43 13.74
CA SER A 251 -6.32 11.67 12.86
C SER A 251 -7.32 12.69 13.44
N SER A 252 -6.87 13.91 13.79
CA SER A 252 -7.80 14.98 14.18
C SER A 252 -8.39 15.66 12.94
N PHE A 253 -9.69 15.47 12.69
CA PHE A 253 -10.38 16.03 11.50
C PHE A 253 -11.01 17.39 11.79
N SER A 254 -10.81 18.35 10.89
CA SER A 254 -11.64 19.57 10.84
C SER A 254 -12.87 19.38 9.94
N PHE A 255 -13.79 20.35 9.95
CA PHE A 255 -14.95 20.35 9.05
C PHE A 255 -14.53 20.12 7.59
N GLY A 256 -15.11 19.11 6.94
CA GLY A 256 -14.77 18.70 5.57
C GLY A 256 -13.60 17.73 5.42
N ILE A 257 -13.31 16.90 6.43
CA ILE A 257 -12.23 15.88 6.46
C ILE A 257 -10.93 16.41 5.86
N LYS A 258 -10.45 17.55 6.36
CA LYS A 258 -9.09 18.05 6.02
C LYS A 258 -8.17 17.70 7.18
N ILE A 259 -6.97 17.23 6.86
CA ILE A 259 -5.90 16.96 7.84
C ILE A 259 -4.96 18.17 7.81
N PRO A 260 -4.99 19.07 8.81
CA PRO A 260 -4.17 20.29 8.81
C PRO A 260 -2.72 20.08 9.31
N LYS A 261 -2.36 18.88 9.78
CA LYS A 261 -1.04 18.57 10.38
C LYS A 261 -0.31 17.49 9.60
N VAL A 262 1.02 17.46 9.75
CA VAL A 262 1.87 16.35 9.31
C VAL A 262 1.35 15.06 9.96
N PHE A 263 1.05 14.07 9.12
CA PHE A 263 0.48 12.79 9.50
C PHE A 263 1.54 11.70 9.30
N GLU A 264 1.83 10.92 10.34
CA GLU A 264 2.74 9.78 10.24
C GLU A 264 1.97 8.56 9.73
N LEU A 265 2.30 8.10 8.53
CA LEU A 265 1.77 6.84 8.02
C LEU A 265 2.47 5.68 8.75
N GLY A 266 1.92 5.31 9.90
CA GLY A 266 2.43 4.24 10.77
C GLY A 266 1.99 2.83 10.35
N TYR A 267 2.24 1.86 11.23
CA TYR A 267 1.85 0.46 11.01
C TYR A 267 0.34 0.31 10.79
N ASN A 268 -0.03 -0.46 9.77
CA ASN A 268 -1.39 -0.88 9.54
C ASN A 268 -1.91 -1.66 10.78
N SER A 269 -3.01 -1.20 11.38
CA SER A 269 -3.65 -1.84 12.55
C SER A 269 -4.03 -3.30 12.27
N ASN A 270 -4.32 -3.60 10.99
CA ASN A 270 -4.63 -4.94 10.52
C ASN A 270 -3.40 -5.81 10.23
N ASP A 271 -2.17 -5.26 10.22
CA ASP A 271 -0.94 -6.03 10.01
C ASP A 271 -0.76 -7.06 11.15
N ASN A 272 -0.61 -8.32 10.77
CA ASN A 272 -0.38 -9.43 11.70
C ASN A 272 0.88 -9.23 12.55
N ARG A 273 1.92 -8.56 12.05
CA ARG A 273 3.12 -8.23 12.83
C ARG A 273 2.80 -7.23 13.92
N PHE A 274 2.02 -6.20 13.61
CA PHE A 274 1.58 -5.20 14.58
C PHE A 274 0.64 -5.83 15.62
N LYS A 275 -0.32 -6.67 15.21
CA LYS A 275 -1.19 -7.42 16.13
C LYS A 275 -0.38 -8.30 17.09
N LYS A 276 0.62 -9.03 16.59
CA LYS A 276 1.54 -9.83 17.42
C LYS A 276 2.35 -8.96 18.38
N PHE A 277 2.82 -7.80 17.93
CA PHE A 277 3.52 -6.83 18.77
C PHE A 277 2.63 -6.36 19.93
N ILE A 278 1.42 -5.88 19.63
CA ILE A 278 0.45 -5.45 20.66
C ILE A 278 0.12 -6.57 21.64
N GLN A 279 -0.10 -7.80 21.15
CA GLN A 279 -0.39 -8.95 22.00
C GLN A 279 0.77 -9.29 22.95
N ARG A 280 2.03 -9.16 22.49
CA ARG A 280 3.22 -9.33 23.33
C ARG A 280 3.31 -8.23 24.38
N MET A 281 3.14 -6.97 23.97
CA MET A 281 3.26 -5.81 24.86
C MET A 281 2.19 -5.81 25.95
N LYS A 282 0.95 -6.20 25.64
CA LYS A 282 -0.16 -6.29 26.61
C LYS A 282 0.12 -7.24 27.77
N ARG A 283 1.03 -8.22 27.63
CA ARG A 283 1.39 -9.15 28.72
C ARG A 283 2.02 -8.42 29.91
N PHE A 284 2.65 -7.27 29.66
CA PHE A 284 3.33 -6.46 30.67
C PHE A 284 2.42 -5.43 31.36
N SER A 285 1.13 -5.36 30.97
CA SER A 285 0.17 -4.40 31.54
C SER A 285 -0.04 -4.53 33.06
N SER A 286 0.18 -5.73 33.60
CA SER A 286 -0.06 -6.05 35.02
C SER A 286 1.21 -6.39 35.80
N THR A 287 2.37 -6.09 35.21
CA THR A 287 3.69 -6.29 35.82
C THR A 287 4.29 -4.94 36.19
N SER A 288 5.06 -4.88 37.28
CA SER A 288 5.92 -3.73 37.57
C SER A 288 7.10 -3.77 36.59
N SER A 289 6.90 -3.20 35.41
CA SER A 289 7.88 -3.16 34.33
C SER A 289 8.09 -1.73 33.86
N LYS A 290 9.35 -1.36 33.68
CA LYS A 290 9.77 -0.12 33.03
C LYS A 290 9.96 -0.37 31.54
N PHE A 291 9.66 0.65 30.72
CA PHE A 291 9.77 0.61 29.27
C PHE A 291 10.75 1.66 28.81
N ILE A 292 11.67 1.29 27.94
CA ILE A 292 12.52 2.25 27.22
C ILE A 292 12.19 2.13 25.75
N HIS A 293 11.72 3.21 25.14
CA HIS A 293 11.39 3.27 23.73
C HIS A 293 12.47 4.05 22.98
N ALA A 294 13.14 3.36 22.06
CA ALA A 294 14.11 3.92 21.14
C ALA A 294 13.43 4.17 19.80
N ARG A 295 13.51 5.40 19.29
CA ARG A 295 12.97 5.78 17.97
C ARG A 295 13.99 6.59 17.19
N SER A 296 14.22 6.20 15.95
CA SER A 296 15.07 6.92 14.99
C SER A 296 14.33 7.08 13.66
N GLU A 297 14.41 8.27 13.07
CA GLU A 297 13.72 8.64 11.84
C GLU A 297 14.75 9.00 10.76
N LEU A 298 14.65 8.35 9.62
CA LEU A 298 15.50 8.59 8.46
C LEU A 298 14.66 9.14 7.31
N ALA A 299 14.77 10.44 7.04
CA ALA A 299 14.22 11.05 5.84
C ALA A 299 15.18 10.87 4.66
N VAL A 300 14.68 10.32 3.56
CA VAL A 300 15.45 10.03 2.33
C VAL A 300 15.07 10.99 1.21
N ALA A 301 13.79 11.35 1.09
CA ALA A 301 13.35 12.30 0.10
C ALA A 301 12.08 13.03 0.54
N VAL A 302 11.90 14.25 0.04
CA VAL A 302 10.66 15.01 0.17
C VAL A 302 9.94 15.03 -1.17
N TYR A 303 8.71 14.55 -1.14
CA TYR A 303 7.80 14.47 -2.27
C TYR A 303 6.76 15.59 -2.21
N LYS A 304 6.52 16.22 -3.35
CA LYS A 304 5.44 17.20 -3.51
C LYS A 304 4.67 16.97 -4.81
N LEU A 305 3.36 16.91 -4.69
CA LEU A 305 2.40 16.80 -5.78
C LEU A 305 2.09 18.19 -6.35
N LYS A 306 1.87 18.27 -7.66
CA LYS A 306 1.38 19.49 -8.29
C LYS A 306 0.05 19.97 -7.67
N PRO A 307 -0.17 21.29 -7.60
CA PRO A 307 -1.37 21.85 -6.97
C PRO A 307 -2.64 21.67 -7.81
N ARG A 308 -2.52 21.57 -9.15
CA ARG A 308 -3.66 21.51 -10.09
C ARG A 308 -3.30 20.73 -11.35
N ALA A 309 -4.34 20.43 -12.15
CA ALA A 309 -4.23 19.77 -13.44
C ALA A 309 -3.47 18.43 -13.37
N LEU A 310 -3.87 17.60 -12.39
CA LEU A 310 -3.33 16.27 -12.14
C LEU A 310 -3.90 15.25 -13.13
N MET A 311 -3.11 14.24 -13.47
CA MET A 311 -3.56 13.08 -14.21
C MET A 311 -4.04 12.00 -13.24
N LEU A 312 -5.33 11.66 -13.32
CA LEU A 312 -5.92 10.58 -12.53
C LEU A 312 -5.54 9.23 -13.11
N HIS A 313 -5.43 8.23 -12.23
CA HIS A 313 -5.30 6.84 -12.67
C HIS A 313 -6.54 6.43 -13.48
N TYR A 314 -6.35 5.67 -14.56
CA TYR A 314 -7.44 5.38 -15.50
C TYR A 314 -8.57 4.56 -14.85
N GLU A 315 -8.25 3.61 -13.96
CA GLU A 315 -9.26 2.81 -13.24
C GLU A 315 -10.09 3.67 -12.30
N PHE A 316 -9.44 4.60 -11.59
CA PHE A 316 -10.12 5.54 -10.72
C PHE A 316 -11.03 6.48 -11.54
N LEU A 317 -10.55 6.98 -12.68
CA LEU A 317 -11.33 7.81 -13.60
C LEU A 317 -12.58 7.07 -14.11
N GLN A 318 -12.42 5.80 -14.52
CA GLN A 318 -13.54 4.96 -14.94
C GLN A 318 -14.55 4.76 -13.81
N ARG A 319 -14.08 4.46 -12.60
CA ARG A 319 -14.95 4.30 -11.43
C ARG A 319 -15.72 5.59 -11.11
N LEU A 320 -15.09 6.75 -11.22
CA LEU A 320 -15.74 8.06 -11.06
C LEU A 320 -16.82 8.31 -12.12
N HIS A 321 -16.58 7.93 -13.38
CA HIS A 321 -17.59 8.04 -14.44
C HIS A 321 -18.79 7.10 -14.26
N GLN A 322 -18.60 5.99 -13.54
CA GLN A 322 -19.66 5.03 -13.21
C GLN A 322 -20.50 5.43 -11.99
N LEU A 323 -20.09 6.45 -11.22
CA LEU A 323 -20.85 6.89 -10.07
C LEU A 323 -22.20 7.48 -10.49
N PRO A 324 -23.24 7.26 -9.67
CA PRO A 324 -24.54 7.87 -9.90
C PRO A 324 -24.49 9.38 -9.70
N SER A 325 -25.30 10.07 -10.48
CA SER A 325 -25.57 11.51 -10.41
C SER A 325 -26.24 11.90 -9.08
N GLU A 326 -27.12 11.05 -8.55
CA GLU A 326 -27.67 11.19 -7.21
C GLU A 326 -26.80 10.43 -6.20
N TYR A 327 -26.65 10.99 -4.99
CA TYR A 327 -25.85 10.36 -3.94
C TYR A 327 -26.46 9.02 -3.50
N SER A 328 -25.69 7.94 -3.68
CA SER A 328 -26.01 6.61 -3.19
C SER A 328 -24.89 6.11 -2.28
N TYR A 329 -25.19 5.93 -0.98
CA TYR A 329 -24.17 5.57 0.00
C TYR A 329 -23.44 4.26 -0.36
N GLY A 330 -24.12 3.26 -0.92
CA GLY A 330 -23.49 1.99 -1.30
C GLY A 330 -22.37 2.15 -2.34
N GLU A 331 -22.62 2.93 -3.39
CA GLU A 331 -21.64 3.19 -4.46
C GLU A 331 -20.47 4.04 -3.98
N TYR A 332 -20.73 5.06 -3.17
CA TYR A 332 -19.66 5.91 -2.60
C TYR A 332 -18.84 5.17 -1.53
N ARG A 333 -19.47 4.29 -0.75
CA ARG A 333 -18.77 3.45 0.23
C ARG A 333 -17.78 2.52 -0.45
N GLU A 334 -18.17 1.91 -1.57
CA GLU A 334 -17.28 1.03 -2.34
C GLU A 334 -16.09 1.82 -2.93
N LEU A 335 -16.34 3.02 -3.47
CA LEU A 335 -15.25 3.92 -3.91
C LEU A 335 -14.22 4.16 -2.80
N TYR A 336 -14.68 4.46 -1.57
CA TYR A 336 -13.78 4.68 -0.43
C TYR A 336 -13.10 3.41 0.08
N ARG A 337 -13.71 2.23 -0.10
CA ARG A 337 -13.07 0.94 0.21
C ARG A 337 -11.95 0.65 -0.79
N ASP A 338 -12.18 0.91 -2.07
CA ASP A 338 -11.25 0.57 -3.14
C ASP A 338 -10.10 1.58 -3.27
N TYR A 339 -10.37 2.87 -3.05
CA TYR A 339 -9.42 3.96 -3.31
C TYR A 339 -9.11 4.81 -2.07
N GLY A 340 -9.63 4.46 -0.90
CA GLY A 340 -9.41 5.24 0.32
C GLY A 340 -10.15 6.58 0.32
N THR A 341 -9.85 7.41 1.30
CA THR A 341 -10.58 8.67 1.54
C THR A 341 -9.78 9.91 1.15
N HIS A 342 -8.45 9.79 1.10
CA HIS A 342 -7.50 10.87 0.86
C HIS A 342 -6.48 10.47 -0.21
N TYR A 343 -5.70 11.43 -0.68
CA TYR A 343 -4.53 11.20 -1.52
C TYR A 343 -3.36 12.04 -0.99
N ILE A 344 -2.14 11.68 -1.39
CA ILE A 344 -0.92 12.27 -0.85
C ILE A 344 -0.51 13.50 -1.66
N THR A 345 -0.52 14.68 -1.03
CA THR A 345 -0.05 15.94 -1.64
C THR A 345 1.40 16.25 -1.32
N GLU A 346 1.82 16.02 -0.09
CA GLU A 346 3.19 16.22 0.40
C GLU A 346 3.55 15.03 1.29
N ALA A 347 4.76 14.49 1.16
CA ALA A 347 5.23 13.37 1.97
C ALA A 347 6.74 13.39 2.15
N THR A 348 7.18 13.00 3.35
CA THR A 348 8.58 12.66 3.60
C THR A 348 8.72 11.15 3.44
N VAL A 349 9.45 10.74 2.41
CA VAL A 349 9.78 9.34 2.14
C VAL A 349 11.00 8.99 2.97
N GLY A 350 10.90 7.90 3.72
CA GLY A 350 11.92 7.53 4.67
C GLY A 350 11.59 6.23 5.40
N GLY A 351 12.22 6.04 6.54
CA GLY A 351 11.96 4.93 7.43
C GLY A 351 11.95 5.38 8.88
N ILE A 352 11.13 4.73 9.69
CA ILE A 352 11.15 4.86 11.14
C ILE A 352 11.64 3.53 11.69
N TYR A 353 12.71 3.58 12.47
CA TYR A 353 13.21 2.44 13.21
C TYR A 353 12.81 2.61 14.67
N GLU A 354 12.07 1.63 15.20
CA GLU A 354 11.59 1.63 16.58
C GLU A 354 11.97 0.34 17.29
N TYR A 355 12.40 0.48 18.54
CA TYR A 355 12.70 -0.63 19.41
C TYR A 355 12.24 -0.31 20.83
N THR A 356 11.63 -1.28 21.52
CA THR A 356 11.17 -1.10 22.90
C THR A 356 11.77 -2.17 23.79
N LEU A 357 12.52 -1.76 24.80
CA LEU A 357 12.99 -2.60 25.89
C LEU A 357 11.96 -2.63 27.01
N VAL A 358 11.70 -3.82 27.54
CA VAL A 358 10.83 -4.02 28.69
C VAL A 358 11.66 -4.65 29.80
N MET A 359 11.74 -4.00 30.94
CA MET A 359 12.57 -4.42 32.06
C MET A 359 11.73 -4.60 33.32
N ASN A 360 11.97 -5.67 34.07
CA ASN A 360 11.28 -5.90 35.34
C ASN A 360 11.89 -4.99 36.42
N SER A 361 11.06 -4.11 37.00
CA SER A 361 11.48 -3.13 37.98
C SER A 361 12.03 -3.78 39.26
N ASN A 362 11.50 -4.94 39.65
CA ASN A 362 11.91 -5.62 40.89
C ASN A 362 13.27 -6.29 40.75
N GLU A 363 13.55 -6.91 39.59
CA GLU A 363 14.85 -7.54 39.33
C GLU A 363 15.94 -6.49 39.13
N LEU A 364 15.62 -5.36 38.47
CA LEU A 364 16.53 -4.22 38.37
C LEU A 364 16.97 -3.69 39.75
N ARG A 365 16.03 -3.60 40.71
CA ARG A 365 16.32 -3.14 42.08
C ARG A 365 17.09 -4.15 42.93
N LYS A 366 17.12 -5.43 42.55
CA LYS A 366 17.90 -6.47 43.24
C LYS A 366 19.33 -6.58 42.69
N ALA A 367 19.55 -6.17 41.44
CA ALA A 367 20.82 -6.28 40.73
C ALA A 367 21.74 -5.06 40.89
N GLY A 368 21.21 -3.93 41.36
CA GLY A 368 21.97 -2.75 41.78
C GLY A 368 21.97 -2.61 43.28
#